data_AF-A0A1G4S464-F1
#
_entry.id   AF-A0A1G4S464-F1
#
_cell.length_a   1.000
_cell.length_b   1.000
_cell.length_c   1.000
_cell.angle_alpha   90.00
_cell.angle_beta   90.00
_cell.angle_gamma   90.00
#
_symmetry.space_group_name_H-M   'P 1'
#
loop_
_entity.id
_entity.type
_entity.pdbx_description
1 polymer ?
#
loop_
_entity_poly.entity_id
_entity_poly.type
_entity_poly.pdbx_seq_one_letter_code
_entity_poly.pdbx_strand_id
1 'polypeptide(L)'
;MKAFFEAEKLDPNSKEMKKLYIKDVHLGEYNYGLYSRLQQALIDCSSMVPGSKLRSISGMNTYVNGIIYHTFNINVWDLDNPIEIKGVIEKNTGLDFNEWLEIELNKKLAEAQKQLKDIGRTI
;
A
#
# COMPACT_ATOMS: atom_id res chain seq x y z
N MET A 1 19.30 -9.80 13.97
CA MET A 1 18.00 -9.71 14.66
C MET A 1 16.97 -10.39 13.75
N LYS A 2 16.44 -11.56 14.11
CA LYS A 2 15.35 -12.19 13.34
C LYS A 2 14.11 -11.34 13.59
N ALA A 3 13.65 -10.59 12.59
CA ALA A 3 12.37 -9.89 12.67
C ALA A 3 11.29 -10.96 12.83
N PHE A 4 10.77 -11.11 14.04
CA PHE A 4 9.53 -11.81 14.28
C PHE A 4 8.44 -10.91 13.69
N PHE A 5 8.06 -11.18 12.45
CA PHE A 5 6.78 -10.72 11.94
C PHE A 5 5.74 -11.45 12.77
N GLU A 6 5.07 -10.77 13.70
CA GLU A 6 3.75 -11.24 14.12
C GLU A 6 2.97 -11.44 12.82
N ALA A 7 2.50 -12.67 12.59
CA ALA A 7 1.76 -12.98 11.39
C ALA A 7 0.48 -12.15 11.40
N GLU A 8 0.51 -11.00 10.73
CA GLU A 8 -0.64 -10.11 10.62
C GLU A 8 -1.76 -10.93 9.98
N LYS A 9 -2.83 -11.20 10.75
CA LYS A 9 -3.93 -12.05 10.28
C LYS A 9 -4.72 -11.27 9.25
N LEU A 10 -4.43 -11.50 7.97
CA LEU A 10 -5.11 -10.85 6.85
C LEU A 10 -6.60 -11.18 6.88
N ASP A 11 -7.43 -10.14 6.83
CA ASP A 11 -8.89 -10.25 6.76
C ASP A 11 -9.42 -9.42 5.58
N PRO A 12 -9.58 -10.02 4.39
CA PRO A 12 -10.09 -9.38 3.18
C PRO A 12 -11.47 -8.75 3.30
N ASN A 13 -12.27 -9.17 4.30
CA ASN A 13 -13.64 -8.70 4.52
C ASN A 13 -13.74 -7.70 5.66
N SER A 14 -12.61 -7.37 6.30
CA SER A 14 -12.58 -6.37 7.36
C SER A 14 -13.06 -5.01 6.83
N LYS A 15 -13.86 -4.34 7.67
CA LYS A 15 -14.29 -2.95 7.50
C LYS A 15 -13.48 -1.99 8.36
N GLU A 16 -12.45 -2.49 9.03
CA GLU A 16 -11.59 -1.71 9.92
C GLU A 16 -10.77 -0.69 9.12
N MET A 17 -10.72 0.54 9.63
CA MET A 17 -9.78 1.57 9.18
C MET A 17 -8.59 1.56 10.14
N LYS A 18 -7.39 1.28 9.61
CA LYS A 18 -6.15 1.28 10.39
C LYS A 18 -5.39 2.58 10.17
N LYS A 19 -4.75 3.06 11.23
CA LYS A 19 -4.00 4.32 11.22
C LYS A 19 -2.61 4.15 10.62
N LEU A 20 -2.19 5.17 9.89
CA LEU A 20 -0.85 5.36 9.36
C LEU A 20 -0.17 6.48 10.12
N TYR A 21 1.13 6.30 10.30
CA TYR A 21 1.97 7.19 11.05
C TYR A 21 3.24 7.46 10.28
N ILE A 22 3.75 8.67 10.44
CA ILE A 22 5.10 9.03 10.04
C ILE A 22 5.80 9.50 11.30
N LYS A 23 6.91 8.83 11.62
CA LYS A 23 7.49 8.90 12.96
C LYS A 23 6.36 8.55 13.95
N ASP A 24 6.04 9.45 14.88
CA ASP A 24 4.97 9.26 15.86
C ASP A 24 3.71 10.10 15.58
N VAL A 25 3.60 10.71 14.39
CA VAL A 25 2.50 11.61 14.05
C VAL A 25 1.52 10.95 13.08
N HIS A 26 0.23 11.07 13.39
CA HIS A 26 -0.85 10.51 12.58
C HIS A 26 -0.89 11.15 11.18
N LEU A 27 -0.72 10.31 10.16
CA LEU A 27 -0.80 10.72 8.76
C LEU A 27 -2.23 10.56 8.23
N GLY A 28 -2.84 9.40 8.41
CA GLY A 28 -4.16 9.14 7.86
C GLY A 28 -4.54 7.68 8.09
N GLU A 29 -5.52 7.19 7.34
CA GLU A 29 -6.07 5.86 7.57
C GLU A 29 -6.19 5.08 6.27
N TYR A 30 -6.14 3.75 6.37
CA TYR A 30 -6.36 2.85 5.25
C TYR A 30 -7.36 1.77 5.61
N ASN A 31 -8.11 1.32 4.60
CA ASN A 31 -9.04 0.21 4.75
C ASN A 31 -8.27 -1.12 4.88
N TYR A 32 -8.42 -1.80 6.01
CA TYR A 32 -7.69 -3.05 6.29
C TYR A 32 -8.14 -4.21 5.40
N GLY A 33 -9.42 -4.24 5.01
CA GLY A 33 -9.92 -5.21 4.04
C GLY A 33 -9.30 -5.04 2.65
N LEU A 34 -9.14 -3.79 2.19
CA LEU A 34 -8.44 -3.49 0.94
C LEU A 34 -6.96 -3.90 1.01
N TYR A 35 -6.27 -3.52 2.09
CA TYR A 35 -4.89 -3.95 2.31
C TYR A 35 -4.76 -5.48 2.31
N SER A 36 -5.65 -6.20 3.00
CA SER A 36 -5.62 -7.66 3.08
C SER A 36 -5.80 -8.32 1.71
N ARG A 37 -6.71 -7.79 0.88
CA ARG A 37 -6.87 -8.24 -0.52
C ARG A 37 -5.63 -7.97 -1.36
N LEU A 38 -5.05 -6.78 -1.25
CA LEU A 38 -3.81 -6.42 -1.95
C LEU A 38 -2.66 -7.33 -1.52
N GLN A 39 -2.48 -7.53 -0.21
CA GLN A 39 -1.42 -8.36 0.33
C GLN A 39 -1.52 -9.80 -0.17
N GLN A 40 -2.72 -10.38 -0.18
CA GLN A 40 -2.95 -11.72 -0.74
C GLN A 40 -2.60 -11.78 -2.23
N ALA A 41 -3.10 -10.84 -3.03
CA ALA A 41 -2.81 -10.81 -4.46
C ALA A 41 -1.31 -10.66 -4.76
N LEU A 42 -0.57 -9.90 -3.94
CA LEU A 42 0.88 -9.75 -4.08
C LEU A 42 1.64 -11.02 -3.69
N ILE A 43 1.20 -11.73 -2.64
CA ILE A 43 1.76 -13.03 -2.23
C ILE A 43 1.53 -14.06 -3.35
N ASP A 44 0.31 -14.14 -3.88
CA ASP A 44 -0.04 -15.03 -4.97
C ASP A 44 0.78 -14.70 -6.22
N CYS A 45 0.91 -13.41 -6.60
CA CYS A 45 1.77 -13.01 -7.72
C CYS A 45 3.23 -13.47 -7.52
N SER A 46 3.78 -13.25 -6.33
CA SER A 46 5.18 -13.58 -6.05
C SER A 46 5.48 -15.08 -6.06
N SER A 47 4.46 -15.92 -5.82
CA SER A 47 4.59 -17.37 -5.73
C SER A 47 4.17 -18.08 -7.03
N MET A 48 3.18 -17.54 -7.75
CA MET A 48 2.56 -18.21 -8.89
C MET A 48 2.97 -17.62 -10.25
N VAL A 49 3.44 -16.37 -10.31
CA VAL A 49 3.79 -15.70 -11.57
C VAL A 49 5.31 -15.73 -11.78
N PRO A 50 5.83 -16.57 -12.71
CA PRO A 50 7.26 -16.60 -13.02
C PRO A 50 7.76 -15.22 -13.45
N GLY A 51 8.83 -14.74 -12.80
CA GLY A 51 9.44 -13.45 -13.14
C GLY A 51 8.66 -12.22 -12.64
N SER A 52 7.59 -12.36 -11.87
CA SER A 52 6.89 -11.20 -11.31
C SER A 52 7.80 -10.40 -10.40
N LYS A 53 7.80 -9.08 -10.62
CA LYS A 53 8.48 -8.09 -9.76
C LYS A 53 7.59 -7.62 -8.61
N LEU A 54 6.34 -8.10 -8.54
CA LEU A 54 5.45 -7.79 -7.43
C LEU A 54 5.92 -8.53 -6.17
N ARG A 55 5.85 -7.82 -5.05
CA ARG A 55 6.32 -8.28 -3.74
C ARG A 55 5.27 -7.94 -2.70
N SER A 56 5.17 -8.79 -1.68
CA SER A 56 4.33 -8.54 -0.52
C SER A 56 4.76 -7.26 0.22
N ILE A 57 3.81 -6.63 0.88
CA ILE A 57 4.05 -5.46 1.71
C ILE A 57 4.62 -5.94 3.05
N SER A 58 5.82 -5.45 3.40
CA SER A 58 6.48 -5.77 4.69
C SER A 58 5.98 -4.88 5.84
N GLY A 59 5.22 -3.83 5.54
CA GLY A 59 4.63 -2.92 6.51
C GLY A 59 3.98 -1.72 5.82
N MET A 60 2.77 -1.35 6.25
CA MET A 60 1.97 -0.36 5.54
C MET A 60 2.60 1.04 5.58
N ASN A 61 3.16 1.48 6.71
CA ASN A 61 3.83 2.78 6.81
C ASN A 61 5.02 2.89 5.84
N THR A 62 5.88 1.86 5.79
CA THR A 62 7.02 1.82 4.86
C THR A 62 6.57 1.81 3.41
N TYR A 63 5.52 1.05 3.11
CA TYR A 63 4.97 0.95 1.76
C TYR A 63 4.38 2.28 1.28
N VAL A 64 3.55 2.93 2.10
CA VAL A 64 2.97 4.24 1.79
C VAL A 64 4.05 5.31 1.62
N ASN A 65 5.07 5.29 2.48
CA ASN A 65 6.23 6.16 2.32
C ASN A 65 6.92 5.96 0.96
N GLY A 66 7.16 4.71 0.56
CA GLY A 66 7.70 4.39 -0.75
C GLY A 66 6.84 4.93 -1.91
N ILE A 67 5.51 4.80 -1.82
CA ILE A 67 4.59 5.37 -2.82
C ILE A 67 4.74 6.89 -2.87
N ILE A 68 4.69 7.58 -1.73
CA ILE A 68 4.80 9.04 -1.66
C ILE A 68 6.13 9.51 -2.28
N TYR A 69 7.24 8.84 -1.95
CA TYR A 69 8.55 9.14 -2.51
C TYR A 69 8.57 8.98 -4.03
N HIS A 70 8.07 7.87 -4.57
CA HIS A 70 8.07 7.64 -6.02
C HIS A 70 7.10 8.53 -6.79
N THR A 71 5.97 8.91 -6.19
CA THR A 71 4.93 9.70 -6.86
C THR A 71 5.21 11.20 -6.80
N PHE A 72 5.71 11.71 -5.67
CA PHE A 72 5.87 13.15 -5.44
C PHE A 72 7.32 13.58 -5.23
N ASN A 73 8.28 12.64 -5.25
CA ASN A 73 9.69 12.88 -4.93
C ASN A 73 9.88 13.50 -3.53
N ILE A 74 9.06 13.05 -2.57
CA ILE A 74 9.11 13.49 -1.17
C ILE A 74 9.62 12.35 -0.33
N ASN A 75 10.78 12.54 0.28
CA ASN A 75 11.21 11.65 1.35
C ASN A 75 10.48 12.05 2.63
N VAL A 76 9.55 11.18 3.04
CA VAL A 76 8.60 11.51 4.10
C VAL A 76 9.26 11.52 5.49
N TRP A 77 10.48 11.01 5.60
CA TRP A 77 11.31 11.13 6.81
C TRP A 77 11.94 12.53 6.96
N ASP A 78 12.12 13.26 5.86
CA ASP A 78 12.70 14.62 5.86
C ASP A 78 11.67 15.67 6.26
N LEU A 79 10.40 15.30 6.33
CA LEU A 79 9.31 16.14 6.79
C LEU A 79 8.98 15.84 8.26
N ASP A 80 8.72 16.89 9.01
CA ASP A 80 8.33 16.80 10.43
C ASP A 80 6.81 16.94 10.62
N ASN A 81 6.07 17.28 9.55
CA ASN A 81 4.65 17.58 9.64
C ASN A 81 3.80 16.84 8.59
N PRO A 82 2.87 15.95 9.00
CA PRO A 82 1.88 15.34 8.13
C PRO A 82 1.04 16.32 7.29
N ILE A 83 0.83 17.55 7.77
CA ILE A 83 0.05 18.57 7.06
C ILE A 83 0.72 18.94 5.74
N GLU A 84 2.04 19.05 5.70
CA GLU A 84 2.76 19.40 4.47
C GLU A 84 2.60 18.31 3.41
N ILE A 85 2.68 17.04 3.83
CA ILE A 85 2.53 15.89 2.94
C ILE A 85 1.12 15.85 2.35
N LYS A 86 0.10 16.00 3.20
CA LYS A 86 -1.29 16.10 2.77
C LYS A 86 -1.49 17.24 1.80
N GLY A 87 -0.96 18.41 2.11
CA GLY A 87 -1.07 19.60 1.27
C GLY A 87 -0.41 19.42 -0.10
N VAL A 88 0.75 18.74 -0.16
CA VAL A 88 1.38 18.43 -1.46
C VAL A 88 0.55 17.43 -2.26
N ILE A 89 0.01 16.40 -1.62
CA ILE A 89 -0.86 15.42 -2.30
C ILE A 89 -2.09 16.12 -2.85
N GLU A 90 -2.83 16.84 -2.01
CA GLU A 90 -4.04 17.56 -2.39
C GLU A 90 -3.78 18.57 -3.51
N LYS A 91 -2.66 19.32 -3.44
CA LYS A 91 -2.28 20.26 -4.49
C LYS A 91 -2.01 19.59 -5.85
N ASN A 92 -1.45 18.38 -5.86
CA ASN A 92 -1.07 17.69 -7.09
C ASN A 92 -2.19 16.81 -7.67
N THR A 93 -3.06 16.26 -6.82
CA THR A 93 -4.07 15.28 -7.23
C THR A 93 -5.49 15.82 -7.14
N GLY A 94 -5.72 16.88 -6.37
CA GLY A 94 -7.06 17.38 -6.04
C GLY A 94 -7.83 16.49 -5.06
N LEU A 95 -7.16 15.53 -4.41
CA LEU A 95 -7.76 14.55 -3.51
C LEU A 95 -7.17 14.68 -2.11
N ASP A 96 -7.95 14.36 -1.08
CA ASP A 96 -7.37 14.18 0.25
C ASP A 96 -6.46 12.95 0.31
N PHE A 97 -5.63 12.87 1.35
CA PHE A 97 -4.66 11.80 1.51
C PHE A 97 -5.28 10.39 1.52
N ASN A 98 -6.40 10.19 2.22
CA ASN A 98 -7.03 8.87 2.33
C ASN A 98 -7.65 8.45 0.99
N GLU A 99 -8.32 9.38 0.30
CA GLU A 99 -8.89 9.13 -1.04
C GLU A 99 -7.80 8.78 -2.06
N TRP A 100 -6.73 9.59 -2.09
CA TRP A 100 -5.57 9.32 -2.94
C TRP A 100 -4.95 7.95 -2.64
N LEU A 101 -4.74 7.64 -1.36
CA LEU A 101 -4.16 6.37 -0.95
C LEU A 101 -5.04 5.20 -1.38
N GLU A 102 -6.36 5.27 -1.16
CA GLU A 102 -7.29 4.22 -1.59
C GLU A 102 -7.22 3.98 -3.11
N ILE A 103 -7.11 5.04 -3.91
CA ILE A 103 -6.92 4.93 -5.36
C ILE A 103 -5.61 4.23 -5.70
N GLU A 104 -4.50 4.60 -5.08
CA GLU A 104 -3.19 3.97 -5.34
C GLU A 104 -3.17 2.49 -4.96
N LEU A 105 -3.78 2.12 -3.83
CA LEU A 105 -3.91 0.72 -3.42
C LEU A 105 -4.78 -0.09 -4.38
N ASN A 106 -5.90 0.48 -4.84
CA ASN A 106 -6.77 -0.16 -5.82
C ASN A 106 -6.09 -0.33 -7.19
N LYS A 107 -5.31 0.66 -7.64
CA LYS A 107 -4.50 0.53 -8.87
C LYS A 107 -3.53 -0.64 -8.76
N LYS A 108 -2.81 -0.75 -7.63
CA LYS A 108 -1.85 -1.84 -7.42
C LYS A 108 -2.54 -3.20 -7.31
N LEU A 109 -3.68 -3.26 -6.65
CA LEU A 109 -4.49 -4.48 -6.57
C LEU A 109 -4.93 -4.93 -7.97
N ALA A 110 -5.41 -4.01 -8.80
CA ALA A 110 -5.81 -4.30 -10.18
C ALA A 110 -4.62 -4.81 -11.03
N GLU A 111 -3.43 -4.23 -10.86
CA GLU A 111 -2.19 -4.70 -11.50
C GLU A 111 -1.87 -6.15 -11.11
N ALA A 112 -1.91 -6.47 -9.81
CA ALA A 112 -1.66 -7.81 -9.30
C ALA A 112 -2.71 -8.82 -9.84
N GLN A 113 -3.99 -8.47 -9.76
CA GLN A 113 -5.08 -9.30 -10.27
C GLN A 113 -4.97 -9.55 -11.78
N LYS A 114 -4.49 -8.56 -12.55
CA LYS A 114 -4.25 -8.74 -13.99
C LYS A 114 -3.15 -9.78 -14.25
N GLN A 115 -2.01 -9.69 -13.57
CA GLN A 115 -0.93 -10.68 -13.72
C GLN A 115 -1.38 -12.10 -13.37
N LEU A 116 -2.18 -12.26 -12.32
CA LEU A 116 -2.74 -13.57 -11.93
C LEU A 116 -3.70 -14.12 -12.99
N LYS A 117 -4.57 -13.28 -13.56
CA LYS A 117 -5.51 -13.69 -14.62
C LYS A 117 -4.80 -14.12 -15.90
N ASP A 118 -3.70 -13.46 -16.25
CA ASP A 118 -2.96 -13.76 -17.47
C ASP A 118 -2.37 -15.18 -17.43
N ILE A 119 -2.00 -15.71 -16.25
CA ILE A 119 -1.58 -17.12 -16.10
C ILE A 119 -2.74 -18.08 -16.35
N GLY A 120 -3.92 -17.82 -15.77
CA GLY A 120 -5.09 -18.68 -15.91
C GLY A 120 -5.65 -18.77 -17.33
N ARG A 121 -5.20 -17.89 -18.23
CA ARG A 121 -5.51 -17.92 -19.67
C ARG A 121 -4.46 -18.63 -20.53
N THR A 122 -3.34 -19.02 -19.93
CA THR A 122 -2.20 -19.65 -20.63
C THR A 122 -2.23 -21.18 -20.51
N ILE A 123 -3.33 -21.76 -20.00
CA ILE A 123 -3.55 -23.21 -19.85
C ILE A 123 -4.68 -23.66 -20.77
#